data_AF-A0A933HWT8-F1
#
_entry.id   AF-A0A933HWT8-F1
#
_cell.length_a   1.000
_cell.length_b   1.000
_cell.length_c   1.000
_cell.angle_alpha   90.00
_cell.angle_beta   90.00
_cell.angle_gamma   90.00
#
_symmetry.space_group_name_H-M   'P 1'
#
loop_
_entity.id
_entity.type
_entity.pdbx_description
1 polymer ?
#
loop_
_entity_poly.entity_id
_entity_poly.type
_entity_poly.pdbx_seq_one_letter_code
_entity_poly.pdbx_strand_id
1 'polypeptide(L)'
;MSSAPTVSPTFRPPGRPVDVRKILKRHRPFLIASAFALAGLVAIEAWGVSQFFPQPAPNNQFFLGALAVLIALVGNLIAFLAPPRFSAPEKFPRPVGAFAQATAFGGACTLASFLLIFCVLWLQAAFALDAAVLLLKDLYFYALAAVILFHGLLYYVRQMHWLYEEFGGADSPLKPIAASGGIGVMIFVIAIVLLPLDLQTITRAPETLRGILGLFTYGRDLYLLTLALGAYAWHFRWLADH
;
A
#
# COMPACT_ATOMS: atom_id res chain seq x y z
N MET A 1 -33.27 -51.65 8.67
CA MET A 1 -33.41 -50.19 8.80
C MET A 1 -32.01 -49.60 8.88
N SER A 2 -31.53 -48.97 7.81
CA SER A 2 -30.22 -48.33 7.76
C SER A 2 -30.35 -46.93 8.35
N SER A 3 -29.72 -46.68 9.50
CA SER A 3 -29.68 -45.35 10.10
C SER A 3 -28.75 -44.46 9.28
N ALA A 4 -29.33 -43.48 8.59
CA ALA A 4 -28.58 -42.41 7.95
C ALA A 4 -27.67 -41.72 8.99
N PRO A 5 -26.42 -41.37 8.63
CA PRO A 5 -25.52 -40.71 9.56
C PRO A 5 -26.09 -39.34 9.98
N THR A 6 -26.00 -39.04 11.26
CA THR A 6 -26.30 -37.73 11.85
C THR A 6 -25.44 -36.67 11.18
N VAL A 7 -26.06 -35.87 10.30
CA VAL A 7 -25.43 -34.69 9.71
C VAL A 7 -25.17 -33.69 10.84
N SER A 8 -23.90 -33.33 11.05
CA SER A 8 -23.52 -32.32 12.05
C SER A 8 -24.27 -31.02 11.76
N PRO A 9 -24.91 -30.37 12.75
CA PRO A 9 -25.64 -29.11 12.55
C PRO A 9 -24.74 -27.94 12.10
N THR A 10 -23.43 -28.13 12.09
CA THR A 10 -22.42 -27.14 11.71
C THR A 10 -21.89 -27.27 10.28
N PHE A 11 -22.23 -28.33 9.54
CA PHE A 11 -21.80 -28.49 8.14
C PHE A 11 -22.95 -28.15 7.20
N ARG A 12 -23.12 -26.85 6.91
CA ARG A 12 -23.86 -26.45 5.71
C ARG A 12 -22.98 -26.80 4.50
N PRO A 13 -23.46 -27.56 3.51
CA PRO A 13 -22.72 -27.73 2.27
C PRO A 13 -22.46 -26.34 1.66
N PRO A 14 -21.28 -26.10 1.07
CA PRO A 14 -20.90 -24.80 0.53
C PRO A 14 -21.99 -24.33 -0.44
N GLY A 15 -22.55 -23.15 -0.16
CA GLY A 15 -23.60 -22.55 -0.98
C GLY A 15 -23.00 -22.01 -2.28
N ARG A 16 -22.97 -22.85 -3.33
CA ARG A 16 -22.28 -22.60 -4.62
C ARG A 16 -20.76 -22.34 -4.47
N PRO A 17 -19.92 -22.85 -5.38
CA PRO A 17 -18.50 -22.52 -5.38
C PRO A 17 -18.31 -21.01 -5.60
N VAL A 18 -17.66 -20.34 -4.65
CA VAL A 18 -17.30 -18.91 -4.75
C VAL A 18 -16.23 -18.71 -5.83
N ASP A 19 -16.50 -17.81 -6.78
CA ASP A 19 -15.53 -17.46 -7.83
C ASP A 19 -14.45 -16.49 -7.30
N VAL A 20 -13.36 -17.07 -6.82
CA VAL A 20 -12.17 -16.36 -6.33
C VAL A 20 -11.62 -15.35 -7.36
N ARG A 21 -11.71 -15.65 -8.67
CA ARG A 21 -11.18 -14.77 -9.72
C ARG A 21 -12.01 -13.50 -9.83
N LYS A 22 -13.33 -13.58 -9.60
CA LYS A 22 -14.22 -12.43 -9.55
C LYS A 22 -13.87 -11.52 -8.36
N ILE A 23 -13.65 -12.09 -7.18
CA ILE A 23 -13.23 -11.36 -5.98
C ILE A 23 -11.90 -10.61 -6.22
N LEU A 24 -10.90 -11.29 -6.79
CA LEU A 24 -9.59 -10.69 -7.06
C LEU A 24 -9.66 -9.49 -8.02
N LYS A 25 -10.62 -9.47 -8.96
CA LYS A 25 -10.80 -8.43 -9.98
C LYS A 25 -11.72 -7.27 -9.57
N ARG A 26 -12.54 -7.42 -8.53
CA ARG A 26 -13.58 -6.44 -8.16
C ARG A 26 -13.04 -5.07 -7.76
N HIS A 27 -11.81 -5.00 -7.26
CA HIS A 27 -11.22 -3.80 -6.67
C HIS A 27 -10.30 -3.00 -7.63
N ARG A 28 -10.27 -3.35 -8.93
CA ARG A 28 -9.33 -2.76 -9.90
C ARG A 28 -9.35 -1.22 -9.99
N PRO A 29 -10.51 -0.52 -9.99
CA PRO A 29 -10.51 0.95 -10.05
C PRO A 29 -9.76 1.59 -8.88
N PHE A 30 -9.99 1.09 -7.65
CA PHE A 30 -9.29 1.55 -6.45
C PHE A 30 -7.79 1.28 -6.54
N LEU A 31 -7.39 0.10 -7.04
CA LEU A 31 -5.98 -0.26 -7.21
C LEU A 31 -5.25 0.61 -8.23
N ILE A 32 -5.92 0.98 -9.33
CA ILE A 32 -5.37 1.91 -10.32
C ILE A 32 -5.19 3.28 -9.68
N ALA A 33 -6.22 3.81 -9.02
CA ALA A 33 -6.14 5.10 -8.32
C ALA A 33 -5.03 5.11 -7.25
N SER A 34 -4.89 4.02 -6.50
CA SER A 34 -3.83 3.84 -5.50
C SER A 34 -2.43 3.87 -6.13
N ALA A 35 -2.24 3.27 -7.30
CA ALA A 35 -0.96 3.32 -8.01
C ALA A 35 -0.58 4.74 -8.43
N PHE A 36 -1.53 5.52 -8.94
CA PHE A 36 -1.31 6.93 -9.27
C PHE A 36 -1.02 7.77 -8.02
N ALA A 37 -1.74 7.54 -6.94
CA ALA A 37 -1.53 8.23 -5.67
C ALA A 37 -0.13 7.97 -5.08
N LEU A 38 0.31 6.71 -5.08
CA LEU A 38 1.66 6.34 -4.63
C LEU A 38 2.76 6.90 -5.56
N ALA A 39 2.51 6.97 -6.87
CA ALA A 39 3.41 7.66 -7.80
C ALA A 39 3.48 9.17 -7.52
N GLY A 40 2.38 9.78 -7.06
CA GLY A 40 2.33 11.17 -6.61
C GLY A 40 3.25 11.44 -5.41
N LEU A 41 3.32 10.52 -4.43
CA LEU A 41 4.29 10.61 -3.33
C LEU A 41 5.73 10.64 -3.84
N VAL A 42 6.05 9.75 -4.78
CA VAL A 42 7.39 9.69 -5.39
C VAL A 42 7.68 10.94 -6.23
N ALA A 43 6.67 11.56 -6.84
CA ALA A 43 6.84 12.83 -7.55
C ALA A 43 7.19 13.99 -6.59
N ILE A 44 6.53 14.05 -5.44
CA ILE A 44 6.87 15.00 -4.37
C ILE A 44 8.32 14.78 -3.94
N GLU A 45 8.70 13.53 -3.68
CA GLU A 45 10.06 13.16 -3.27
C GLU A 45 11.11 13.53 -4.32
N ALA A 46 10.86 13.20 -5.59
CA ALA A 46 11.73 13.54 -6.71
C ALA A 46 11.90 15.05 -6.85
N TRP A 47 10.85 15.83 -6.62
CA TRP A 47 10.93 17.28 -6.56
C TRP A 47 11.81 17.74 -5.40
N GLY A 48 11.60 17.23 -4.18
CA GLY A 48 12.42 17.56 -3.02
C GLY A 48 13.90 17.29 -3.23
N VAL A 49 14.24 16.10 -3.77
CA VAL A 49 15.62 15.73 -4.13
C VAL A 49 16.26 16.77 -5.04
N SER A 50 15.48 17.25 -6.00
CA SER A 50 15.88 18.19 -7.02
C SER A 50 16.14 19.60 -6.50
N GLN A 51 15.53 19.97 -5.37
CA GLN A 51 15.68 21.29 -4.77
C GLN A 51 16.78 21.35 -3.72
N PHE A 52 16.99 20.25 -2.98
CA PHE A 52 17.81 20.28 -1.76
C PHE A 52 19.19 19.63 -1.90
N PHE A 53 19.47 18.90 -2.97
CA PHE A 53 20.73 18.18 -3.14
C PHE A 53 21.49 18.54 -4.42
N PRO A 54 22.82 18.31 -4.44
CA PRO A 54 23.62 18.43 -5.65
C PRO A 54 23.05 17.55 -6.77
N GLN A 55 23.10 18.07 -8.00
CA GLN A 55 22.63 17.37 -9.20
C GLN A 55 23.84 17.00 -10.08
N PRO A 56 23.88 15.79 -10.67
CA PRO A 56 25.00 15.38 -11.52
C PRO A 56 25.08 16.18 -12.83
N ALA A 57 23.93 16.63 -13.35
CA ALA A 57 23.82 17.61 -14.45
C ALA A 57 22.39 18.19 -14.50
N PRO A 58 22.19 19.49 -14.81
CA PRO A 58 20.86 20.12 -14.82
C PRO A 58 19.84 19.42 -15.74
N ASN A 59 20.29 18.90 -16.89
CA ASN A 59 19.40 18.25 -17.87
C ASN A 59 18.96 16.83 -17.45
N ASN A 60 19.69 16.17 -16.55
CA ASN A 60 19.37 14.80 -16.13
C ASN A 60 18.38 14.76 -14.96
N GLN A 61 18.20 15.88 -14.24
CA GLN A 61 17.32 15.99 -13.07
C GLN A 61 15.87 15.65 -13.41
N PHE A 62 15.33 16.27 -14.47
CA PHE A 62 13.95 16.02 -14.89
C PHE A 62 13.75 14.57 -15.34
N PHE A 63 14.72 14.02 -16.08
CA PHE A 63 14.65 12.65 -16.58
C PHE A 63 14.67 11.63 -15.45
N LEU A 64 15.58 11.75 -14.48
CA LEU A 64 15.68 10.81 -13.36
C LEU A 64 14.45 10.90 -12.44
N GLY A 65 13.95 12.10 -12.18
CA GLY A 65 12.70 12.28 -11.43
C GLY A 65 11.50 11.65 -12.15
N ALA A 66 11.35 11.90 -13.45
CA ALA A 66 10.29 11.30 -14.26
C ALA A 66 10.41 9.76 -14.32
N LEU A 67 11.63 9.23 -14.39
CA LEU A 67 11.89 7.80 -14.36
C LEU A 67 11.48 7.18 -13.03
N ALA A 68 11.81 7.81 -11.89
CA ALA A 68 11.39 7.35 -10.57
C ALA A 68 9.87 7.31 -10.44
N VAL A 69 9.17 8.35 -10.91
CA VAL A 69 7.70 8.40 -10.93
C VAL A 69 7.11 7.31 -11.84
N LEU A 70 7.71 7.07 -13.00
CA LEU A 70 7.27 6.01 -13.91
C LEU A 70 7.46 4.62 -13.29
N ILE A 71 8.60 4.38 -12.63
CA ILE A 71 8.84 3.14 -11.89
C ILE A 71 7.80 2.97 -10.78
N ALA A 72 7.48 4.03 -10.04
CA ALA A 72 6.45 3.99 -9.01
C ALA A 72 5.08 3.64 -9.60
N LEU A 73 4.67 4.28 -10.70
CA LEU A 73 3.39 4.02 -11.34
C LEU A 73 3.31 2.60 -11.88
N VAL A 74 4.27 2.20 -12.73
CA VAL A 74 4.28 0.89 -13.39
C VAL A 74 4.49 -0.22 -12.37
N GLY A 75 5.43 -0.04 -11.43
CA GLY A 75 5.72 -0.98 -10.35
C GLY A 75 4.49 -1.25 -9.48
N ASN A 76 3.76 -0.20 -9.08
CA ASN A 76 2.52 -0.37 -8.31
C ASN A 76 1.38 -0.96 -9.14
N LEU A 77 1.24 -0.60 -10.42
CA LEU A 77 0.26 -1.24 -11.32
C LEU A 77 0.53 -2.74 -11.47
N ILE A 78 1.79 -3.15 -11.62
CA ILE A 78 2.19 -4.55 -11.65
C ILE A 78 1.87 -5.20 -10.29
N ALA A 79 2.30 -4.59 -9.18
CA ALA A 79 2.09 -5.10 -7.83
C ALA A 79 0.62 -5.32 -7.50
N PHE A 80 -0.29 -4.47 -7.99
CA PHE A 80 -1.72 -4.60 -7.69
C PHE A 80 -2.50 -5.46 -8.69
N LEU A 81 -2.16 -5.41 -9.98
CA LEU A 81 -3.00 -5.98 -11.05
C LEU A 81 -2.48 -7.30 -11.61
N ALA A 82 -1.18 -7.56 -11.52
CA ALA A 82 -0.56 -8.78 -12.01
C ALA A 82 -0.77 -10.01 -11.10
N PRO A 83 -0.65 -9.93 -9.75
CA PRO A 83 -0.75 -11.11 -8.89
C PRO A 83 -1.99 -12.00 -9.10
N PRO A 84 -3.21 -11.44 -9.30
CA PRO A 84 -4.40 -12.24 -9.60
C PRO A 84 -4.30 -13.17 -10.82
N ARG A 85 -3.39 -12.90 -11.75
CA ARG A 85 -3.18 -13.71 -12.96
C ARG A 85 -2.28 -14.92 -12.71
N PHE A 86 -1.44 -14.85 -11.69
CA PHE A 86 -0.45 -15.87 -11.37
C PHE A 86 -0.83 -16.71 -10.14
N SER A 87 -1.79 -16.24 -9.33
CA SER A 87 -2.41 -17.05 -8.30
C SER A 87 -3.22 -18.17 -8.96
N ALA A 88 -2.90 -19.44 -8.67
CA ALA A 88 -3.65 -20.60 -9.11
C ALA A 88 -4.72 -20.95 -8.06
N PRO A 89 -5.98 -20.48 -8.19
CA PRO A 89 -7.01 -20.69 -7.17
C PRO A 89 -7.30 -22.18 -6.95
N GLU A 90 -7.07 -23.02 -7.96
CA GLU A 90 -7.32 -24.47 -7.94
C GLU A 90 -6.32 -25.26 -7.08
N LYS A 91 -5.17 -24.67 -6.69
CA LYS A 91 -4.17 -25.35 -5.85
C LYS A 91 -4.45 -25.28 -4.36
N PHE A 92 -5.43 -24.49 -3.93
CA PHE A 92 -5.67 -24.26 -2.51
C PHE A 92 -7.03 -24.83 -2.08
N PRO A 93 -7.08 -25.70 -1.06
CA PRO A 93 -8.34 -26.19 -0.50
C PRO A 93 -9.17 -25.09 0.18
N ARG A 94 -8.59 -23.89 0.40
CA ARG A 94 -9.26 -22.68 0.87
C ARG A 94 -8.76 -21.45 0.10
N PRO A 95 -9.63 -20.51 -0.27
CA PRO A 95 -9.24 -19.32 -1.06
C PRO A 95 -8.26 -18.38 -0.33
N VAL A 96 -8.10 -18.57 0.99
CA VAL A 96 -7.12 -17.89 1.83
C VAL A 96 -5.70 -17.95 1.24
N GLY A 97 -5.30 -19.12 0.75
CA GLY A 97 -3.96 -19.31 0.17
C GLY A 97 -3.75 -18.49 -1.11
N ALA A 98 -4.77 -18.40 -1.97
CA ALA A 98 -4.71 -17.60 -3.20
C ALA A 98 -4.62 -16.10 -2.89
N PHE A 99 -5.38 -15.61 -1.90
CA PHE A 99 -5.29 -14.22 -1.45
C PHE A 99 -3.94 -13.90 -0.82
N ALA A 100 -3.40 -14.79 0.00
CA ALA A 100 -2.09 -14.60 0.64
C ALA A 100 -0.97 -14.58 -0.41
N GLN A 101 -0.98 -15.50 -1.37
CA GLN A 101 0.00 -15.52 -2.46
C GLN A 101 -0.06 -14.25 -3.33
N ALA A 102 -1.27 -13.80 -3.68
CA ALA A 102 -1.45 -12.57 -4.45
C ALA A 102 -0.92 -11.34 -3.69
N THR A 103 -1.12 -11.30 -2.37
CA THR A 103 -0.66 -10.22 -1.48
C THR A 103 0.87 -10.25 -1.32
N ALA A 104 1.46 -11.43 -1.12
CA ALA A 104 2.90 -11.60 -0.98
C ALA A 104 3.64 -11.22 -2.28
N PHE A 105 3.14 -11.65 -3.44
CA PHE A 105 3.69 -11.25 -4.73
C PHE A 105 3.58 -9.75 -4.95
N GLY A 106 2.41 -9.16 -4.65
CA GLY A 106 2.23 -7.70 -4.72
C GLY A 106 3.19 -6.94 -3.81
N GLY A 107 3.32 -7.36 -2.56
CA GLY A 107 4.27 -6.79 -1.60
C GLY A 107 5.72 -6.89 -2.08
N ALA A 108 6.13 -8.03 -2.64
CA ALA A 108 7.47 -8.20 -3.20
C ALA A 108 7.72 -7.26 -4.39
N CYS A 109 6.77 -7.13 -5.31
CA CYS A 109 6.86 -6.16 -6.42
C CYS A 109 6.96 -4.72 -5.92
N THR A 110 6.17 -4.35 -4.90
CA THR A 110 6.25 -3.04 -4.25
C THR A 110 7.64 -2.79 -3.67
N LEU A 111 8.18 -3.72 -2.87
CA LEU A 111 9.52 -3.58 -2.28
C LEU A 111 10.62 -3.44 -3.35
N ALA A 112 10.57 -4.27 -4.39
CA ALA A 112 11.52 -4.18 -5.50
C ALA A 112 11.43 -2.83 -6.24
N SER A 113 10.22 -2.32 -6.44
CA SER A 113 10.01 -1.01 -7.08
C SER A 113 10.58 0.12 -6.23
N PHE A 114 10.34 0.13 -4.92
CA PHE A 114 10.87 1.15 -4.01
C PHE A 114 12.39 1.10 -3.87
N LEU A 115 12.98 -0.09 -3.90
CA LEU A 115 14.44 -0.23 -3.96
C LEU A 115 15.01 0.39 -5.25
N LEU A 116 14.36 0.16 -6.40
CA LEU A 116 14.78 0.75 -7.66
C LEU A 116 14.61 2.28 -7.66
N ILE A 117 13.49 2.78 -7.13
CA ILE A 117 13.24 4.22 -6.96
C ILE A 117 14.32 4.85 -6.09
N PHE A 118 14.70 4.21 -4.99
CA PHE A 118 15.80 4.66 -4.13
C PHE A 118 17.08 4.84 -4.94
N CYS A 119 17.49 3.84 -5.72
CA CYS A 119 18.70 3.92 -6.54
C CYS A 119 18.64 5.07 -7.56
N VAL A 120 17.49 5.29 -8.20
CA VAL A 120 17.30 6.36 -9.19
C VAL A 120 17.33 7.75 -8.55
N LEU A 121 16.65 7.94 -7.41
CA LEU A 121 16.64 9.21 -6.70
C LEU A 121 17.98 9.52 -6.03
N TRP A 122 18.69 8.49 -5.55
CA TRP A 122 20.03 8.67 -5.01
C TRP A 122 21.04 9.05 -6.11
N LEU A 123 20.91 8.47 -7.31
CA LEU A 123 21.62 8.92 -8.49
C LEU A 123 21.27 10.36 -8.87
N GLN A 124 19.98 10.74 -8.80
CA GLN A 124 19.54 12.13 -9.02
C GLN A 124 20.21 13.10 -8.04
N ALA A 125 20.41 12.69 -6.79
CA ALA A 125 21.12 13.45 -5.77
C ALA A 125 22.67 13.38 -5.88
N ALA A 126 23.20 12.99 -7.04
CA ALA A 126 24.64 12.82 -7.28
C ALA A 126 25.33 11.90 -6.24
N PHE A 127 24.62 10.87 -5.77
CA PHE A 127 25.05 9.97 -4.72
C PHE A 127 25.39 10.64 -3.38
N ALA A 128 24.84 11.82 -3.09
CA ALA A 128 25.02 12.48 -1.81
C ALA A 128 24.57 11.57 -0.65
N LEU A 129 25.42 11.45 0.38
CA LEU A 129 25.15 10.56 1.52
C LEU A 129 23.95 11.06 2.35
N ASP A 130 23.83 12.37 2.53
CA ASP A 130 22.71 12.99 3.25
C ASP A 130 21.37 12.71 2.54
N ALA A 131 21.38 12.67 1.21
CA ALA A 131 20.21 12.29 0.42
C ALA A 131 19.85 10.82 0.62
N ALA A 132 20.85 9.92 0.69
CA ALA A 132 20.59 8.50 0.93
C ALA A 132 19.85 8.25 2.25
N VAL A 133 20.25 8.95 3.31
CA VAL A 133 19.61 8.81 4.64
C VAL A 133 18.16 9.29 4.61
N LEU A 134 17.90 10.45 3.99
CA LEU A 134 16.55 11.00 3.88
C LEU A 134 15.66 10.14 2.96
N LEU A 135 16.18 9.71 1.81
CA LEU A 135 15.48 8.82 0.89
C LEU A 135 15.19 7.46 1.51
N LEU A 136 16.13 6.87 2.25
CA LEU A 136 15.90 5.61 2.95
C LEU A 136 14.77 5.74 3.96
N LYS A 137 14.72 6.83 4.72
CA LYS A 137 13.61 7.12 5.65
C LYS A 137 12.29 7.17 4.88
N ASP A 138 12.19 8.07 3.91
CA ASP A 138 10.91 8.38 3.26
C ASP A 138 10.40 7.23 2.41
N LEU A 139 11.26 6.65 1.57
CA LEU A 139 10.89 5.51 0.73
C LEU A 139 10.61 4.24 1.54
N TYR A 140 11.26 4.05 2.70
CA TYR A 140 10.89 2.98 3.63
C TYR A 140 9.46 3.17 4.13
N PHE A 141 9.10 4.38 4.59
CA PHE A 141 7.74 4.64 5.06
C PHE A 141 6.71 4.51 3.94
N TYR A 142 7.02 4.94 2.72
CA TYR A 142 6.12 4.75 1.57
C TYR A 142 5.94 3.26 1.24
N ALA A 143 7.03 2.48 1.24
CA ALA A 143 6.97 1.04 1.01
C ALA A 143 6.18 0.33 2.12
N LEU A 144 6.40 0.70 3.38
CA LEU A 144 5.69 0.18 4.53
C LEU A 144 4.19 0.50 4.44
N ALA A 145 3.85 1.74 4.13
CA ALA A 145 2.47 2.17 3.91
C ALA A 145 1.84 1.40 2.74
N ALA A 146 2.54 1.24 1.62
CA ALA A 146 2.05 0.47 0.47
C ALA A 146 1.81 -1.01 0.82
N VAL A 147 2.73 -1.66 1.53
CA VAL A 147 2.62 -3.06 1.93
C VAL A 147 1.52 -3.26 2.97
N ILE A 148 1.50 -2.47 4.04
CA ILE A 148 0.55 -2.74 5.12
C ILE A 148 -0.82 -2.12 4.84
N LEU A 149 -0.88 -0.86 4.37
CA LEU A 149 -2.17 -0.25 4.04
C LEU A 149 -2.74 -0.86 2.76
N PHE A 150 -2.05 -0.72 1.64
CA PHE A 150 -2.70 -1.05 0.37
C PHE A 150 -2.80 -2.56 0.14
N HIS A 151 -1.72 -3.33 0.38
CA HIS A 151 -1.79 -4.79 0.22
C HIS A 151 -2.48 -5.47 1.41
N GLY A 152 -2.22 -5.03 2.64
CA GLY A 152 -2.86 -5.58 3.84
C GLY A 152 -4.38 -5.34 3.88
N LEU A 153 -4.86 -4.12 3.62
CA LEU A 153 -6.31 -3.88 3.54
C LEU A 153 -6.94 -4.64 2.36
N LEU A 154 -6.27 -4.71 1.21
CA LEU A 154 -6.79 -5.45 0.07
C LEU A 154 -6.91 -6.95 0.36
N TYR A 155 -5.94 -7.54 1.04
CA TYR A 155 -6.01 -8.91 1.53
C TYR A 155 -7.22 -9.09 2.43
N TYR A 156 -7.38 -8.22 3.43
CA TYR A 156 -8.49 -8.29 4.37
C TYR A 156 -9.86 -8.15 3.69
N VAL A 157 -10.02 -7.17 2.79
CA VAL A 157 -11.26 -6.98 2.00
C VAL A 157 -11.60 -8.23 1.19
N ARG A 158 -10.61 -8.84 0.53
CA ARG A 158 -10.82 -10.08 -0.24
C ARG A 158 -11.25 -11.26 0.65
N GLN A 159 -10.64 -11.38 1.83
CA GLN A 159 -11.01 -12.40 2.82
C GLN A 159 -12.45 -12.21 3.31
N MET A 160 -12.80 -10.99 3.69
CA MET A 160 -14.15 -10.67 4.14
C MET A 160 -15.16 -10.92 3.03
N HIS A 161 -14.88 -10.53 1.78
CA HIS A 161 -15.77 -10.76 0.65
C HIS A 161 -16.09 -12.24 0.46
N TRP A 162 -15.06 -13.09 0.54
CA TRP A 162 -15.26 -14.53 0.49
C TRP A 162 -16.10 -15.03 1.68
N LEU A 163 -15.82 -14.58 2.90
CA LEU A 163 -16.60 -14.98 4.08
C LEU A 163 -18.07 -14.59 3.97
N TYR A 164 -18.36 -13.40 3.44
CA TYR A 164 -19.73 -12.93 3.19
C TYR A 164 -20.44 -13.77 2.12
N GLU A 165 -19.78 -14.05 0.99
CA GLU A 165 -20.37 -14.88 -0.08
C GLU A 165 -20.59 -16.34 0.36
N GLU A 166 -19.69 -16.91 1.16
CA GLU A 166 -19.76 -18.32 1.60
C GLU A 166 -20.74 -18.55 2.77
N PHE A 167 -20.74 -17.66 3.76
CA PHE A 167 -21.48 -17.86 5.02
C PHE A 167 -22.71 -16.97 5.18
N GLY A 168 -23.03 -16.11 4.21
CA GLY A 168 -24.27 -15.35 4.17
C GLY A 168 -24.34 -14.15 5.12
N GLY A 169 -23.18 -13.63 5.55
CA GLY A 169 -23.08 -12.58 6.55
C GLY A 169 -22.13 -12.97 7.67
N ALA A 170 -21.21 -12.09 8.05
CA ALA A 170 -20.49 -12.28 9.31
C ALA A 170 -21.44 -11.94 10.46
N ASP A 171 -21.95 -12.94 11.19
CA ASP A 171 -22.78 -12.78 12.41
C ASP A 171 -22.09 -11.97 13.54
N SER A 172 -20.87 -11.44 13.32
CA SER A 172 -20.05 -10.79 14.33
C SER A 172 -19.52 -9.43 13.86
N PRO A 173 -20.11 -8.31 14.32
CA PRO A 173 -19.63 -6.95 14.03
C PRO A 173 -18.22 -6.67 14.61
N LEU A 174 -17.72 -7.51 15.53
CA LEU A 174 -16.40 -7.37 16.17
C LEU A 174 -15.22 -7.56 15.20
N LYS A 175 -15.37 -8.37 14.14
CA LYS A 175 -14.29 -8.64 13.18
C LYS A 175 -13.96 -7.44 12.27
N PRO A 176 -14.96 -6.73 11.69
CA PRO A 176 -14.73 -5.44 11.01
C PRO A 176 -14.12 -4.38 11.94
N ILE A 177 -14.60 -4.30 13.19
CA ILE A 177 -14.13 -3.32 14.18
C ILE A 177 -12.67 -3.58 14.56
N ALA A 178 -12.25 -4.84 14.78
CA ALA A 178 -10.87 -5.17 15.12
C ALA A 178 -9.88 -4.86 13.99
N ALA A 179 -10.26 -5.15 12.74
CA ALA A 179 -9.43 -4.80 11.57
C ALA A 179 -9.34 -3.29 11.36
N SER A 180 -10.46 -2.58 11.54
CA SER A 180 -10.52 -1.11 11.48
C SER A 180 -9.67 -0.46 12.56
N GLY A 181 -9.73 -0.98 13.79
CA GLY A 181 -8.90 -0.54 14.91
C GLY A 181 -7.41 -0.70 14.63
N GLY A 182 -6.99 -1.85 14.08
CA GLY A 182 -5.59 -2.09 13.69
C GLY A 182 -5.06 -1.11 12.65
N ILE A 183 -5.90 -0.75 11.66
CA ILE A 183 -5.52 0.21 10.62
C ILE A 183 -5.48 1.64 11.19
N GLY A 184 -6.46 2.02 12.02
CA GLY A 184 -6.46 3.32 12.70
C GLY A 184 -5.22 3.51 13.59
N VAL A 185 -4.83 2.47 14.34
CA VAL A 185 -3.58 2.48 15.13
C VAL A 185 -2.37 2.64 14.24
N MET A 186 -2.32 1.99 13.08
CA MET A 186 -1.17 2.11 12.20
C MET A 186 -1.05 3.50 11.53
N ILE A 187 -2.16 4.11 11.12
CA ILE A 187 -2.18 5.50 10.63
C ILE A 187 -1.63 6.43 11.73
N PHE A 188 -2.04 6.19 12.97
CA PHE A 188 -1.56 6.93 14.13
C PHE A 188 -0.06 6.73 14.39
N VAL A 189 0.44 5.49 14.27
CA VAL A 189 1.88 5.18 14.40
C VAL A 189 2.69 5.84 13.30
N ILE A 190 2.24 5.79 12.04
CA ILE A 190 2.93 6.45 10.92
C ILE A 190 3.00 7.97 11.17
N ALA A 191 1.89 8.60 11.57
CA ALA A 191 1.85 10.04 11.84
C ALA A 191 2.72 10.44 13.05
N ILE A 192 2.70 9.66 14.14
CA ILE A 192 3.47 9.95 15.36
C ILE A 192 4.96 9.68 15.18
N VAL A 193 5.36 8.71 14.36
CA VAL A 193 6.78 8.40 14.15
C VAL A 193 7.41 9.35 13.13
N LEU A 194 6.66 9.75 12.09
CA LEU A 194 7.16 10.69 11.09
C LEU A 194 7.37 12.09 11.68
N LEU A 195 6.40 12.58 12.47
CA LEU A 195 6.41 13.95 12.96
C LEU A 195 7.72 14.34 13.71
N PRO A 196 8.24 13.55 14.68
CA PRO A 196 9.52 13.85 15.34
C PRO A 196 10.72 13.78 14.40
N LEU A 197 10.74 12.84 13.45
CA LEU A 197 11.83 12.70 12.49
C LEU A 197 11.87 13.90 11.54
N ASP A 198 10.71 14.37 11.11
CA ASP A 198 10.60 15.53 10.22
C ASP A 198 10.89 16.83 10.95
N LEU A 199 10.45 16.98 12.20
CA LEU A 199 10.86 18.10 13.06
C LEU A 199 12.38 18.15 13.27
N GLN A 200 13.05 17.00 13.45
CA GLN A 200 14.51 16.96 13.53
C GLN A 200 15.18 17.40 12.22
N THR A 201 14.66 16.95 11.07
CA THR A 201 15.17 17.38 9.75
C THR A 201 15.00 18.88 9.54
N ILE A 202 13.84 19.46 9.87
CA ILE A 202 13.56 20.89 9.71
C ILE A 202 14.43 21.72 10.65
N THR A 203 14.56 21.35 11.92
CA THR A 203 15.31 22.12 12.92
C THR A 203 16.82 22.15 12.64
N ARG A 204 17.36 21.09 12.02
CA ARG A 204 18.78 21.00 11.64
C ARG A 204 19.10 21.67 10.31
N ALA A 205 18.09 22.07 9.53
CA ALA A 205 18.30 22.71 8.25
C ALA A 205 18.80 24.16 8.38
N PRO A 206 19.57 24.68 7.39
CA PRO A 206 19.95 26.08 7.33
C PRO A 206 18.74 27.00 7.41
N GLU A 207 18.86 28.13 8.12
CA GLU A 207 17.73 29.03 8.43
C GLU A 207 16.97 29.49 7.17
N THR A 208 17.72 29.76 6.10
CA THR A 208 17.20 30.18 4.80
C THR A 208 16.38 29.10 4.09
N LEU A 209 16.58 27.82 4.41
CA LEU A 209 15.88 26.68 3.81
C LEU A 209 14.77 26.11 4.71
N ARG A 210 14.74 26.45 6.00
CA ARG A 210 13.77 25.89 6.98
C ARG A 210 12.31 26.06 6.52
N GLY A 211 11.96 27.22 5.96
CA GLY A 211 10.58 27.49 5.50
C GLY A 211 10.15 26.59 4.35
N ILE A 212 10.98 26.46 3.31
CA ILE A 212 10.68 25.62 2.14
C ILE A 212 10.73 24.14 2.50
N LEU A 213 11.70 23.73 3.32
CA LEU A 213 11.81 22.35 3.78
C LEU A 213 10.63 21.96 4.69
N GLY A 214 10.16 22.88 5.53
CA GLY A 214 8.93 22.72 6.30
C GLY A 214 7.73 22.53 5.40
N LEU A 215 7.52 23.40 4.40
CA LEU A 215 6.41 23.26 3.46
C LEU A 215 6.45 21.92 2.70
N PHE A 216 7.64 21.50 2.26
CA PHE A 216 7.85 20.21 1.60
C PHE A 216 7.45 19.03 2.50
N THR A 217 8.03 18.96 3.70
CA THR A 217 7.78 17.86 4.66
C THR A 217 6.32 17.81 5.08
N TYR A 218 5.72 18.94 5.48
CA TYR A 218 4.30 18.98 5.83
C TYR A 218 3.38 18.64 4.65
N GLY A 219 3.68 19.11 3.45
CA GLY A 219 2.89 18.81 2.25
C GLY A 219 2.90 17.31 1.92
N ARG A 220 4.09 16.71 1.97
CA ARG A 220 4.32 15.27 1.80
C ARG A 220 3.58 14.43 2.84
N ASP A 221 3.68 14.80 4.12
CA ASP A 221 3.06 14.06 5.22
C ASP A 221 1.54 14.18 5.20
N LEU A 222 1.02 15.38 4.92
CA LEU A 222 -0.41 15.60 4.74
C LEU A 222 -0.94 14.79 3.55
N TYR A 223 -0.18 14.70 2.47
CA TYR A 223 -0.53 13.87 1.32
C TYR A 223 -0.56 12.38 1.71
N LEU A 224 0.48 11.87 2.37
CA LEU A 224 0.53 10.48 2.86
C LEU A 224 -0.63 10.17 3.82
N LEU A 225 -0.93 11.07 4.75
CA LEU A 225 -2.08 10.95 5.66
C LEU A 225 -3.39 10.91 4.88
N THR A 226 -3.55 11.79 3.89
CA THR A 226 -4.75 11.81 3.03
C THR A 226 -4.92 10.49 2.28
N LEU A 227 -3.83 9.92 1.76
CA LEU A 227 -3.87 8.61 1.11
C LEU A 227 -4.25 7.49 2.08
N ALA A 228 -3.70 7.52 3.30
CA ALA A 228 -4.01 6.54 4.33
C ALA A 228 -5.48 6.60 4.76
N LEU A 229 -6.01 7.81 4.98
CA LEU A 229 -7.41 8.06 5.27
C LEU A 229 -8.32 7.67 4.10
N GLY A 230 -7.92 7.94 2.86
CA GLY A 230 -8.65 7.53 1.66
C GLY A 230 -8.73 6.01 1.50
N ALA A 231 -7.61 5.30 1.71
CA ALA A 231 -7.58 3.84 1.72
C ALA A 231 -8.45 3.24 2.82
N TYR A 232 -8.42 3.86 4.01
CA TYR A 232 -9.26 3.48 5.14
C TYR A 232 -10.75 3.73 4.86
N ALA A 233 -11.12 4.89 4.34
CA ALA A 233 -12.50 5.23 3.99
C ALA A 233 -13.05 4.30 2.91
N TRP A 234 -12.24 3.96 1.89
CA TRP A 234 -12.60 2.96 0.89
C TRP A 234 -12.88 1.59 1.52
N HIS A 235 -12.03 1.18 2.46
CA HIS A 235 -12.21 -0.07 3.19
C HIS A 235 -13.51 -0.09 4.01
N PHE A 236 -13.78 0.99 4.73
CA PHE A 236 -15.02 1.17 5.50
C PHE A 236 -16.26 1.10 4.62
N ARG A 237 -16.25 1.82 3.49
CA ARG A 237 -17.34 1.78 2.52
C ARG A 237 -17.60 0.35 2.06
N TRP A 238 -16.54 -0.40 1.76
CA TRP A 238 -16.69 -1.78 1.30
C TRP A 238 -17.29 -2.70 2.37
N LEU A 239 -16.89 -2.52 3.63
CA LEU A 239 -17.49 -3.23 4.77
C LEU A 239 -18.95 -2.86 4.98
N ALA A 240 -19.33 -1.60 4.79
CA ALA A 240 -20.72 -1.15 4.94
C ALA A 240 -21.65 -1.71 3.86
N ASP A 241 -21.11 -2.04 2.68
CA ASP A 241 -21.87 -2.64 1.57
C ASP A 241 -22.21 -4.13 1.81
N HIS A 242 -21.76 -4.77 2.91
CA HIS A 242 -21.95 -6.22 3.21
C HIS A 242 -22.31 -6.51 4.69
#